data_AF-A0A7V7WMV3-F1
#
_entry.id   AF-A0A7V7WMV3-F1
#
_cell.length_a   1.000
_cell.length_b   1.000
_cell.length_c   1.000
_cell.angle_alpha   90.00
_cell.angle_beta   90.00
_cell.angle_gamma   90.00
#
_symmetry.space_group_name_H-M   'P 1'
#
loop_
_entity.id
_entity.type
_entity.pdbx_description
1 polymer ?
#
loop_
_entity_poly.entity_id
_entity_poly.type
_entity_poly.pdbx_seq_one_letter_code
_entity_poly.pdbx_strand_id
1 'polypeptide(L)' 'EKDEPGPYEASLMDNPIADPSKPLEVLRTIHSFDPCIACAIHVTDTEHGSAITVKAK' A
#
# COMPACT_ATOMS: atom_id res chain seq x y z
N GLU A 1 1.86 -22.02 -1.06
CA GLU A 1 1.01 -20.84 -0.90
C GLU A 1 -0.43 -21.31 -1.00
N LYS A 2 -1.29 -20.85 -0.10
CA LYS A 2 -2.74 -21.02 -0.23
C LYS A 2 -3.24 -19.73 -0.89
N ASP A 3 -4.27 -19.79 -1.72
CA ASP A 3 -4.89 -18.62 -2.36
C ASP A 3 -5.66 -17.75 -1.36
N GLU A 4 -5.02 -17.40 -0.24
CA GLU A 4 -5.57 -16.58 0.84
C GLU A 4 -5.21 -15.11 0.57
N PRO A 5 -6.20 -14.19 0.58
CA PRO A 5 -5.95 -12.78 0.35
C PRO A 5 -4.98 -12.17 1.37
N GLY A 6 -4.10 -11.29 0.91
CA GLY A 6 -3.22 -10.50 1.78
C GLY A 6 -3.98 -9.44 2.58
N PRO A 7 -3.35 -8.77 3.57
CA PRO A 7 -4.03 -7.81 4.44
C PRO A 7 -4.75 -6.67 3.72
N TYR A 8 -4.14 -6.10 2.67
CA TYR A 8 -4.77 -5.05 1.86
C TYR A 8 -5.95 -5.58 1.06
N GLU A 9 -5.79 -6.74 0.43
CA GLU A 9 -6.83 -7.37 -0.38
C GLU A 9 -8.03 -7.73 0.49
N ALA A 10 -7.81 -8.39 1.62
CA ALA A 10 -8.85 -8.76 2.58
C ALA A 10 -9.60 -7.53 3.13
N SER A 11 -8.90 -6.42 3.37
CA SER A 11 -9.51 -5.18 3.90
C SER A 11 -10.34 -4.41 2.86
N LEU A 12 -10.13 -4.67 1.57
CA LEU A 12 -10.89 -4.06 0.49
C LEU A 12 -12.11 -4.90 0.06
N MET A 13 -12.21 -6.16 0.51
CA MET A 13 -13.39 -6.99 0.27
C MET A 13 -14.63 -6.31 0.83
N ASP A 14 -15.67 -6.21 -0.01
CA ASP A 14 -16.96 -5.60 0.32
C ASP A 14 -16.90 -4.14 0.80
N ASN A 15 -15.82 -3.41 0.48
CA ASN A 15 -15.68 -2.00 0.82
C ASN A 15 -16.75 -1.17 0.05
N PRO A 16 -17.64 -0.42 0.73
CA PRO A 16 -18.69 0.33 0.06
C PRO A 16 -18.09 1.49 -0.76
N ILE A 17 -18.46 1.57 -2.03
CA ILE A 17 -17.98 2.62 -2.94
C ILE A 17 -19.17 3.48 -3.38
N ALA A 18 -19.19 4.75 -2.98
CA ALA A 18 -20.26 5.67 -3.39
C ALA A 18 -20.13 6.12 -4.86
N ASP A 19 -18.91 6.41 -5.34
CA ASP A 19 -18.61 6.81 -6.72
C ASP A 19 -17.36 6.06 -7.22
N PRO A 20 -17.51 5.06 -8.11
CA PRO A 20 -16.38 4.29 -8.64
C PRO A 20 -15.34 5.12 -9.40
N SER A 21 -15.72 6.28 -9.95
CA SER A 21 -14.77 7.19 -10.62
C SER A 21 -13.89 7.96 -9.62
N LYS A 22 -14.27 7.97 -8.33
CA LYS A 22 -13.60 8.66 -7.22
C LYS A 22 -13.61 7.79 -5.96
N PRO A 23 -12.82 6.70 -5.91
CA PRO A 23 -12.90 5.68 -4.85
C PRO A 23 -12.23 6.13 -3.54
N LEU A 24 -12.86 7.08 -2.85
CA LEU A 24 -12.35 7.66 -1.61
C LEU A 24 -12.21 6.61 -0.50
N GLU A 25 -13.13 5.66 -0.45
CA GLU A 25 -13.21 4.62 0.57
C GLU A 25 -12.06 3.63 0.45
N VAL A 26 -11.61 3.33 -0.78
CA VAL A 26 -10.38 2.54 -1.03
C VAL A 26 -9.17 3.26 -0.46
N LEU A 27 -9.02 4.56 -0.77
CA LEU A 27 -7.88 5.35 -0.28
C LEU A 27 -7.88 5.43 1.25
N ARG A 28 -9.05 5.60 1.88
CA ARG A 28 -9.17 5.62 3.35
C ARG A 28 -8.69 4.32 3.98
N THR A 29 -9.13 3.18 3.44
CA THR A 29 -8.73 1.86 3.95
C THR A 29 -7.24 1.61 3.73
N ILE A 30 -6.70 1.92 2.55
CA ILE A 30 -5.27 1.67 2.28
C ILE A 30 -4.39 2.62 3.10
N HIS A 31 -4.73 3.90 3.22
CA HIS A 31 -3.95 4.84 4.04
C HIS A 31 -3.99 4.55 5.54
N SER A 32 -4.99 3.83 6.05
CA SER A 32 -4.97 3.45 7.48
C SER A 32 -3.86 2.46 7.84
N PHE A 33 -3.22 1.84 6.84
CA PHE A 33 -2.05 0.97 7.04
C PHE A 33 -0.71 1.72 6.98
N ASP A 34 -0.70 3.04 6.73
CA ASP A 34 0.52 3.82 6.47
C ASP A 34 1.44 3.13 5.42
N PRO A 35 0.95 2.94 4.18
CA PRO A 35 1.63 2.13 3.18
C PRO A 35 2.95 2.77 2.73
N CYS A 36 4.07 2.15 3.08
CA CYS A 36 5.39 2.50 2.56
C CYS A 36 5.82 1.52 1.46
N ILE A 37 5.55 1.83 0.20
CA ILE A 37 5.93 0.96 -0.94
C ILE A 37 7.46 0.78 -1.00
N ALA A 38 8.22 1.85 -0.78
CA ALA A 38 9.68 1.78 -0.76
C ALA A 38 10.22 0.80 0.30
N CYS A 39 9.55 0.73 1.46
CA CYS A 39 9.87 -0.22 2.53
C CYS A 39 9.48 -1.65 2.13
N ALA A 40 8.32 -1.83 1.50
CA ALA A 40 7.79 -3.13 1.12
C ALA A 40 8.64 -3.83 0.05
N ILE A 41 9.17 -3.10 -0.92
CA ILE A 41 10.01 -3.65 -1.99
C ILE A 41 11.51 -3.35 -1.81
N HIS A 42 11.91 -2.79 -0.66
CA HIS A 42 13.29 -2.44 -0.32
C HIS A 42 14.03 -1.69 -1.44
N VAL A 43 13.46 -0.57 -1.87
CA VAL A 43 14.08 0.25 -2.94
C VAL A 43 15.51 0.62 -2.56
N THR A 44 16.40 0.65 -3.54
CA THR A 44 17.82 1.02 -3.39
C THR A 44 18.20 2.09 -4.42
N ASP A 45 19.16 2.93 -4.07
CA ASP A 45 19.74 3.90 -5.00
C ASP A 45 20.94 3.27 -5.72
N THR A 46 20.82 3.16 -7.05
CA THR A 46 21.84 2.53 -7.90
C THR A 46 22.90 3.51 -8.38
N GLU A 47 22.65 4.83 -8.33
CA GLU A 47 23.63 5.85 -8.71
C GLU A 47 24.59 6.15 -7.56
N HIS A 48 24.12 6.06 -6.32
CA HIS A 48 24.92 6.36 -5.13
C HIS A 48 25.18 5.14 -4.23
N GLY A 49 24.78 3.94 -4.67
CA GLY A 49 25.21 2.66 -4.11
C GLY A 49 24.84 2.42 -2.64
N SER A 50 23.78 3.05 -2.14
CA SER A 50 23.38 2.98 -0.73
C SER A 50 21.88 2.72 -0.55
N ALA A 51 21.51 2.28 0.66
CA ALA A 51 20.12 2.12 1.06
C ALA A 51 19.46 3.51 1.21
N ILE A 52 18.31 3.72 0.58
CA ILE A 52 17.56 4.97 0.73
C ILE A 52 16.95 5.04 2.13
N THR A 53 17.09 6.20 2.79
CA THR A 53 16.38 6.46 4.05
C THR A 53 14.96 6.90 3.75
N VAL A 54 14.00 6.04 4.07
CA VAL A 54 12.58 6.36 3.92
C VAL A 54 12.01 6.89 5.24
N LYS A 55 11.30 8.01 5.17
CA LYS A 55 10.50 8.53 6.27
C LYS A 55 9.02 8.39 5.92
N ALA A 56 8.35 7.44 6.56
CA ALA A 56 6.89 7.42 6.61
C ALA A 56 6.40 8.47 7.63
N LYS A 57 5.17 8.97 7.47
CA LYS A 57 4.67 10.17 8.16
C LYS A 57 3.50 9.84 9.08
#